data_AF-A0A8H6I3Z4-F1
#
_entry.id   AF-A0A8H6I3Z4-F1
#
_cell.length_a   1.000
_cell.length_b   1.000
_cell.length_c   1.000
_cell.angle_alpha   90.00
_cell.angle_beta   90.00
_cell.angle_gamma   90.00
#
_symmetry.space_group_name_H-M   'P 1'
#
loop_
_entity.id
_entity.type
_entity.pdbx_description
1 polymer ?
#
loop_
_entity_poly.entity_id
_entity_poly.type
_entity_poly.pdbx_seq_one_letter_code
_entity_poly.pdbx_strand_id
1 'polypeptide(L)'
;MLQRFIVLLALVSSVSWALPVVRREVPQEHSHEQFLTSVNKNLQLDNPDQIVDSVFALLGNAAATQGLGKIADPTCLQLAIADRAFTNAKAAGDVQGQVDALIFRALERNTGKVGLASDPCTSITAVNPEIAAIQQHQDPASANAAQVNKDIVLELARQIAAVGGDPLDALKSGTFAPGDVNDPTAKGNTCDDLGDPIGCIVTKNLLVEDATAEEIQAAVGGAAATTTAANPEATATGTCAAPTTVTVTVAPAATAAPAATAAPAASGNLQSFTGALGGAAAPSVNPGGRGFQVDGSDDFLNVGAALGRSCDIQHNKCANIANSAAGRSAGVTVEQCDEQNNTCRAAIA
;
A
#
# COMPACT_ATOMS: atom_id res chain seq x y z
N MET A 1 -12.59 -88.89 -10.68
CA MET A 1 -13.04 -88.06 -11.81
C MET A 1 -13.48 -86.72 -11.23
N LEU A 2 -12.57 -85.74 -11.25
CA LEU A 2 -12.62 -84.55 -12.13
C LEU A 2 -13.30 -83.38 -11.37
N GLN A 3 -12.59 -82.51 -10.64
CA GLN A 3 -11.65 -81.45 -11.06
C GLN A 3 -12.32 -80.11 -11.41
N ARG A 4 -12.14 -79.14 -10.50
CA ARG A 4 -11.95 -77.67 -10.67
C ARG A 4 -13.06 -76.84 -11.34
N PHE A 5 -13.36 -75.65 -10.78
CA PHE A 5 -13.01 -74.32 -11.31
C PHE A 5 -13.81 -73.21 -10.59
N ILE A 6 -13.14 -72.45 -9.71
CA ILE A 6 -12.84 -71.00 -9.79
C ILE A 6 -14.01 -70.07 -9.40
N VAL A 7 -13.85 -69.48 -8.21
CA VAL A 7 -14.50 -68.26 -7.72
C VAL A 7 -13.85 -67.06 -8.41
N LEU A 8 -14.61 -66.23 -9.12
CA LEU A 8 -14.14 -64.94 -9.62
C LEU A 8 -14.82 -63.82 -8.82
N LEU A 9 -14.07 -63.25 -7.89
CA LEU A 9 -14.42 -62.06 -7.12
C LEU A 9 -14.08 -60.83 -7.97
N ALA A 10 -15.09 -60.13 -8.50
CA ALA A 10 -14.91 -58.87 -9.22
C ALA A 10 -14.67 -57.73 -8.21
N LEU A 11 -13.41 -57.51 -7.85
CA LEU A 11 -12.96 -56.28 -7.20
C LEU A 11 -12.86 -55.18 -8.27
N VAL A 12 -13.89 -54.36 -8.38
CA VAL A 12 -13.81 -53.10 -9.13
C VAL A 12 -13.11 -52.09 -8.22
N SER A 13 -11.79 -52.06 -8.29
CA SER A 13 -10.98 -50.99 -7.72
C SER A 13 -11.22 -49.71 -8.51
N SER A 14 -12.11 -48.86 -8.03
CA SER A 14 -12.24 -47.47 -8.48
C SER A 14 -11.00 -46.71 -8.03
N VAL A 15 -9.91 -46.82 -8.80
CA VAL A 15 -8.80 -45.88 -8.75
C VAL A 15 -9.33 -44.57 -9.31
N SER A 16 -9.85 -43.72 -8.43
CA SER A 16 -10.11 -42.33 -8.76
C SER A 16 -8.74 -41.69 -8.93
N TRP A 17 -8.30 -41.55 -10.18
CA TRP A 17 -7.21 -40.65 -10.50
C TRP A 17 -7.74 -39.26 -10.16
N ALA A 18 -7.37 -38.74 -8.99
CA ALA A 18 -7.41 -37.31 -8.76
C ALA A 18 -6.47 -36.72 -9.81
N LEU A 19 -7.04 -36.29 -10.94
CA LEU A 19 -6.33 -35.42 -11.86
C LEU A 19 -5.83 -34.26 -10.99
N PRO A 20 -4.53 -33.91 -11.05
CA PRO A 20 -4.08 -32.70 -10.39
C PRO A 20 -4.99 -31.59 -10.92
N VAL A 21 -5.68 -30.90 -10.00
CA VAL A 21 -6.29 -29.62 -10.30
C VAL A 21 -5.12 -28.72 -10.65
N VAL A 22 -4.75 -28.69 -11.92
CA VAL A 22 -3.91 -27.65 -12.47
C VAL A 22 -4.76 -26.41 -12.27
N ARG A 23 -4.52 -25.67 -11.19
CA ARG A 23 -5.03 -24.30 -11.08
C ARG A 23 -4.62 -23.66 -12.38
N ARG A 24 -5.61 -23.23 -13.14
CA ARG A 24 -5.34 -22.47 -14.35
C ARG A 24 -4.88 -21.12 -13.82
N GLU A 25 -3.59 -21.03 -13.56
CA GLU A 25 -2.93 -19.77 -13.25
C GLU A 25 -3.26 -18.86 -14.41
N VAL A 26 -4.07 -17.85 -14.13
CA VAL A 26 -4.38 -16.82 -15.10
C VAL A 26 -3.19 -15.86 -15.11
N PRO A 27 -3.11 -14.94 -16.06
CA PRO A 27 -2.14 -13.88 -15.95
C PRO A 27 -2.49 -13.00 -14.75
N GLN A 28 -1.48 -12.63 -13.94
CA GLN A 28 -1.47 -11.52 -12.97
C GLN A 28 -1.81 -11.83 -11.50
N GLU A 29 -2.40 -12.97 -11.15
CA GLU A 29 -2.98 -13.09 -9.81
C GLU A 29 -2.01 -13.05 -8.65
N HIS A 30 -0.77 -13.50 -8.79
CA HIS A 30 0.27 -13.42 -7.76
C HIS A 30 1.26 -12.27 -8.01
N SER A 31 0.85 -11.26 -8.78
CA SER A 31 1.69 -10.08 -9.06
C SER A 31 1.96 -9.22 -7.84
N HIS A 32 1.02 -9.17 -6.89
CA HIS A 32 1.01 -8.34 -5.69
C HIS A 32 0.92 -9.20 -4.41
N GLU A 33 1.73 -10.25 -4.34
CA GLU A 33 1.56 -11.36 -3.38
C GLU A 33 1.53 -10.94 -1.90
N GLN A 34 2.30 -9.91 -1.52
CA GLN A 34 2.30 -9.43 -0.13
C GLN A 34 0.89 -8.99 0.33
N PHE A 35 0.12 -8.34 -0.55
CA PHE A 35 -1.22 -7.86 -0.22
C PHE A 35 -2.24 -9.00 -0.22
N LEU A 36 -2.10 -9.96 -1.13
CA LEU A 36 -2.91 -11.18 -1.14
C LEU A 36 -2.73 -11.96 0.15
N THR A 37 -1.49 -12.21 0.56
CA THR A 37 -1.19 -12.94 1.79
C THR A 37 -1.76 -12.22 3.01
N SER A 38 -1.57 -10.91 3.12
CA SER A 38 -2.08 -10.11 4.24
C SER A 38 -3.60 -10.05 4.29
N VAL A 39 -4.24 -9.83 3.14
CA VAL A 39 -5.71 -9.77 3.03
C VAL A 39 -6.34 -11.14 3.26
N ASN A 40 -5.77 -12.22 2.73
CA ASN A 40 -6.27 -13.57 3.00
C ASN A 40 -6.16 -13.90 4.49
N LYS A 41 -5.03 -13.56 5.14
CA LYS A 41 -4.87 -13.74 6.60
C LYS A 41 -5.98 -13.01 7.36
N ASN A 42 -6.25 -11.75 7.04
CA ASN A 42 -7.28 -10.96 7.70
C ASN A 42 -8.70 -11.43 7.38
N LEU A 43 -8.97 -11.84 6.14
CA LEU A 43 -10.25 -12.44 5.71
C LEU A 43 -10.58 -13.67 6.57
N GLN A 44 -9.61 -14.57 6.79
CA GLN A 44 -9.84 -15.83 7.49
C GLN A 44 -10.03 -15.69 9.01
N LEU A 45 -9.83 -14.50 9.60
CA LEU A 45 -10.10 -14.26 11.02
C LEU A 45 -11.60 -14.39 11.34
N ASP A 46 -12.46 -13.88 10.47
CA ASP A 46 -13.92 -14.03 10.51
C ASP A 46 -14.45 -14.00 9.07
N ASN A 47 -14.82 -15.16 8.53
CA ASN A 47 -15.21 -15.35 7.12
C ASN A 47 -16.62 -15.99 7.01
N PRO A 48 -17.69 -15.25 7.37
CA PRO A 48 -19.05 -15.80 7.39
C PRO A 48 -19.58 -16.16 6.00
N ASP A 49 -19.05 -15.47 4.98
CA ASP A 49 -19.38 -15.69 3.58
C ASP A 49 -18.62 -16.88 2.98
N GLN A 50 -17.72 -17.52 3.73
CA GLN A 50 -16.97 -18.71 3.29
C GLN A 50 -16.21 -18.49 1.97
N ILE A 51 -15.69 -17.27 1.78
CA ILE A 51 -14.89 -16.92 0.62
C ILE A 51 -13.61 -17.75 0.66
N VAL A 52 -13.26 -18.40 -0.46
CA VAL A 52 -12.24 -19.45 -0.45
C VAL A 52 -10.85 -18.89 -0.24
N ASP A 53 -10.48 -17.90 -1.05
CA ASP A 53 -9.16 -17.27 -1.02
C ASP A 53 -9.22 -15.90 -1.69
N SER A 54 -8.43 -14.94 -1.19
CA SER A 54 -8.33 -13.59 -1.74
C SER A 54 -7.90 -13.55 -3.21
N VAL A 55 -7.09 -14.52 -3.67
CA VAL A 55 -6.56 -14.55 -5.05
C VAL A 55 -7.66 -14.60 -6.11
N PHE A 56 -8.80 -15.25 -5.79
CA PHE A 56 -9.91 -15.37 -6.73
C PHE A 56 -10.54 -14.03 -7.12
N ALA A 57 -10.37 -12.99 -6.31
CA ALA A 57 -10.89 -11.66 -6.61
C ALA A 57 -10.09 -10.92 -7.69
N LEU A 58 -8.83 -11.27 -7.91
CA LEU A 58 -7.99 -10.68 -8.96
C LEU A 58 -8.17 -11.37 -10.32
N LEU A 59 -8.92 -12.47 -10.36
CA LEU A 59 -9.22 -13.20 -11.58
C LEU A 59 -10.44 -12.62 -12.31
N GLY A 60 -10.54 -12.96 -13.59
CA GLY A 60 -11.75 -12.74 -14.38
C GLY A 60 -12.95 -13.49 -13.80
N ASN A 61 -14.16 -12.93 -14.00
CA ASN A 61 -15.39 -13.39 -13.36
C ASN A 61 -15.63 -14.91 -13.47
N ALA A 62 -15.28 -15.53 -14.61
CA ALA A 62 -15.43 -16.96 -14.82
C ALA A 62 -14.54 -17.83 -13.90
N ALA A 63 -13.34 -17.36 -13.55
CA ALA A 63 -12.46 -18.05 -12.61
C ALA A 63 -12.77 -17.66 -11.16
N ALA A 64 -13.15 -16.40 -10.93
CA ALA A 64 -13.59 -15.89 -9.64
C ALA A 64 -14.77 -16.69 -9.05
N THR A 65 -15.63 -17.29 -9.89
CA THR A 65 -16.74 -18.14 -9.41
C THR A 65 -16.31 -19.30 -8.52
N GLN A 66 -15.07 -19.77 -8.66
CA GLN A 66 -14.54 -20.86 -7.84
C GLN A 66 -14.23 -20.44 -6.40
N GLY A 67 -14.07 -19.13 -6.16
CA GLY A 67 -13.71 -18.56 -4.86
C GLY A 67 -14.82 -17.85 -4.11
N LEU A 68 -16.02 -17.76 -4.69
CA LEU A 68 -17.11 -16.90 -4.20
C LEU A 68 -17.57 -17.17 -2.76
N GLY A 69 -17.50 -18.43 -2.31
CA GLY A 69 -18.23 -18.84 -1.12
C GLY A 69 -19.73 -18.58 -1.29
N LYS A 70 -20.29 -17.71 -0.45
CA LYS A 70 -21.70 -17.29 -0.45
C LYS A 70 -21.95 -15.98 -1.22
N ILE A 71 -20.90 -15.35 -1.76
CA ILE A 71 -21.05 -14.16 -2.61
C ILE A 71 -21.72 -14.56 -3.92
N ALA A 72 -22.76 -13.84 -4.32
CA ALA A 72 -23.51 -14.16 -5.54
C ALA A 72 -22.87 -13.56 -6.81
N ASP A 73 -22.33 -12.34 -6.69
CA ASP A 73 -21.83 -11.57 -7.83
C ASP A 73 -20.28 -11.59 -7.87
N PRO A 74 -19.65 -12.30 -8.84
CA PRO A 74 -18.20 -12.32 -8.98
C PRO A 74 -17.59 -10.94 -9.30
N THR A 75 -18.37 -10.00 -9.82
CA THR A 75 -17.92 -8.62 -10.06
C THR A 75 -17.61 -7.90 -8.74
N CYS A 76 -18.31 -8.29 -7.67
CA CYS A 76 -18.19 -7.70 -6.34
C CYS A 76 -17.26 -8.47 -5.40
N LEU A 77 -16.65 -9.57 -5.83
CA LEU A 77 -15.86 -10.43 -4.96
C LEU A 77 -14.69 -9.68 -4.30
N GLN A 78 -13.97 -8.84 -5.05
CA GLN A 78 -12.86 -8.05 -4.51
C GLN A 78 -13.32 -7.05 -3.45
N LEU A 79 -14.45 -6.36 -3.68
CA LEU A 79 -15.03 -5.45 -2.70
C LEU A 79 -15.40 -6.22 -1.42
N ALA A 80 -16.07 -7.36 -1.55
CA ALA A 80 -16.47 -8.17 -0.40
C ALA A 80 -15.27 -8.66 0.42
N ILE A 81 -14.21 -9.13 -0.25
CA ILE A 81 -12.97 -9.57 0.40
C ILE A 81 -12.28 -8.41 1.11
N ALA A 82 -12.08 -7.29 0.42
CA ALA A 82 -11.39 -6.13 0.98
C ALA A 82 -12.15 -5.57 2.19
N ASP A 83 -13.47 -5.45 2.07
CA ASP A 83 -14.34 -4.94 3.14
C ASP A 83 -14.33 -5.86 4.37
N ARG A 84 -14.38 -7.18 4.16
CA ARG A 84 -14.28 -8.14 5.26
C ARG A 84 -12.91 -8.13 5.92
N ALA A 85 -11.83 -8.20 5.13
CA ALA A 85 -10.47 -8.17 5.65
C ALA A 85 -10.19 -6.87 6.43
N PHE A 86 -10.64 -5.73 5.91
CA PHE A 86 -10.55 -4.44 6.59
C PHE A 86 -11.32 -4.44 7.92
N THR A 87 -12.55 -4.95 7.94
CA THR A 87 -13.36 -5.10 9.17
C THR A 87 -12.60 -5.89 10.22
N ASN A 88 -12.03 -7.02 9.83
CA ASN A 88 -11.31 -7.91 10.74
C ASN A 88 -10.00 -7.27 11.24
N ALA A 89 -9.25 -6.61 10.36
CA ALA A 89 -8.04 -5.88 10.73
C ALA A 89 -8.35 -4.72 11.70
N LYS A 90 -9.41 -3.96 11.44
CA LYS A 90 -9.89 -2.88 12.32
C LYS A 90 -10.30 -3.40 13.69
N ALA A 91 -11.01 -4.54 13.76
CA ALA A 91 -11.36 -5.19 15.02
C ALA A 91 -10.13 -5.68 15.80
N ALA A 92 -9.06 -6.05 15.10
CA ALA A 92 -7.79 -6.47 15.70
C ALA A 92 -6.86 -5.30 16.08
N GLY A 93 -7.16 -4.05 15.67
CA GLY A 93 -6.25 -2.91 15.81
C GLY A 93 -5.03 -2.98 14.89
N ASP A 94 -5.10 -3.78 13.82
CA ASP A 94 -4.04 -3.95 12.83
C ASP A 94 -4.14 -2.85 11.76
N VAL A 95 -3.36 -1.78 11.92
CA VAL A 95 -3.32 -0.67 10.94
C VAL A 95 -2.72 -1.14 9.61
N GLN A 96 -1.70 -1.99 9.63
CA GLN A 96 -1.10 -2.49 8.39
C GLN A 96 -2.10 -3.35 7.62
N GLY A 97 -2.83 -4.24 8.31
CA GLY A 97 -3.90 -5.03 7.70
C GLY A 97 -5.04 -4.18 7.12
N GLN A 98 -5.35 -3.03 7.73
CA GLN A 98 -6.29 -2.06 7.14
C GLN A 98 -5.74 -1.45 5.85
N VAL A 99 -4.48 -0.99 5.87
CA VAL A 99 -3.80 -0.42 4.69
C VAL A 99 -3.71 -1.45 3.55
N ASP A 100 -3.32 -2.68 3.85
CA ASP A 100 -3.21 -3.75 2.86
C ASP A 100 -4.56 -4.09 2.22
N ALA A 101 -5.65 -4.05 3.00
CA ALA A 101 -7.01 -4.22 2.47
C ALA A 101 -7.44 -3.05 1.56
N LEU A 102 -7.08 -1.81 1.88
CA LEU A 102 -7.32 -0.65 1.03
C LEU A 102 -6.54 -0.77 -0.29
N ILE A 103 -5.26 -1.14 -0.24
CA ILE A 103 -4.42 -1.34 -1.43
C ILE A 103 -5.00 -2.48 -2.28
N PHE A 104 -5.35 -3.61 -1.67
CA PHE A 104 -5.99 -4.74 -2.35
C PHE A 104 -7.29 -4.35 -3.06
N ARG A 105 -8.09 -3.45 -2.47
CA ARG A 105 -9.32 -2.94 -3.10
C ARG A 105 -9.03 -2.15 -4.38
N ALA A 106 -7.90 -1.46 -4.43
CA ALA A 106 -7.47 -0.67 -5.59
C ALA A 106 -6.81 -1.50 -6.69
N LEU A 107 -6.27 -2.69 -6.38
CA LEU A 107 -5.58 -3.52 -7.36
C LEU A 107 -6.45 -3.80 -8.60
N GLU A 108 -5.80 -3.82 -9.76
CA GLU A 108 -6.42 -4.20 -11.02
C GLU A 108 -6.90 -5.65 -10.97
N ARG A 109 -8.11 -5.89 -11.49
CA ARG A 109 -8.64 -7.23 -11.72
C ARG A 109 -8.42 -7.64 -13.16
N ASN A 110 -8.02 -8.88 -13.39
CA ASN A 110 -7.93 -9.43 -14.73
C ASN A 110 -9.34 -9.54 -15.35
N THR A 111 -9.57 -8.90 -16.50
CA THR A 111 -10.86 -8.94 -17.22
C THR A 111 -10.89 -9.99 -18.33
N GLY A 112 -9.79 -10.72 -18.54
CA GLY A 112 -9.64 -11.75 -19.56
C GLY A 112 -9.33 -11.22 -20.96
N LYS A 113 -9.09 -9.90 -21.11
CA LYS A 113 -8.69 -9.27 -22.36
C LYS A 113 -7.93 -7.96 -22.11
N VAL A 114 -6.80 -7.78 -22.79
CA VAL A 114 -6.04 -6.52 -22.76
C VAL A 114 -6.90 -5.35 -23.24
N GLY A 115 -6.93 -4.29 -22.45
CA GLY A 115 -7.68 -3.05 -22.69
C GLY A 115 -9.18 -3.14 -22.39
N LEU A 116 -9.67 -4.25 -21.82
CA LEU A 116 -11.04 -4.34 -21.35
C LEU A 116 -11.14 -3.76 -19.93
N ALA A 117 -11.94 -2.70 -19.80
CA ALA A 117 -12.25 -2.08 -18.52
C ALA A 117 -12.95 -3.07 -17.57
N SER A 118 -12.62 -2.97 -16.28
CA SER A 118 -13.25 -3.75 -15.22
C SER A 118 -14.62 -3.17 -14.87
N ASP A 119 -15.65 -4.01 -14.87
CA ASP A 119 -16.99 -3.60 -14.44
C ASP A 119 -17.01 -3.20 -12.95
N PRO A 120 -17.68 -2.09 -12.58
CA PRO A 120 -17.81 -1.69 -11.19
C PRO A 120 -18.72 -2.66 -10.43
N CYS A 121 -18.41 -2.89 -9.15
CA CYS A 121 -19.32 -3.60 -8.24
C CYS A 121 -20.54 -2.72 -7.93
N THR A 122 -21.74 -3.21 -8.21
CA THR A 122 -23.00 -2.48 -7.96
C THR A 122 -23.99 -3.24 -7.06
N SER A 123 -23.77 -4.54 -6.84
CA SER A 123 -24.69 -5.41 -6.11
C SER A 123 -24.40 -5.53 -4.61
N ILE A 124 -23.21 -5.10 -4.17
CA ILE A 124 -22.79 -5.11 -2.76
C ILE A 124 -22.47 -3.68 -2.33
N THR A 125 -22.97 -3.30 -1.15
CA THR A 125 -22.58 -2.07 -0.46
C THR A 125 -21.56 -2.42 0.61
N ALA A 126 -20.37 -1.82 0.55
CA ALA A 126 -19.34 -2.01 1.58
C ALA A 126 -19.83 -1.48 2.94
N VAL A 127 -19.47 -2.18 4.00
CA VAL A 127 -19.73 -1.80 5.39
C VAL A 127 -18.77 -0.68 5.82
N ASN A 128 -17.52 -0.73 5.35
CA ASN A 128 -16.51 0.27 5.69
C ASN A 128 -16.49 1.40 4.66
N PRO A 129 -16.72 2.66 5.07
CA PRO A 129 -16.68 3.80 4.16
C PRO A 129 -15.31 3.99 3.48
N GLU A 130 -14.23 3.60 4.16
CA GLU A 130 -12.87 3.65 3.61
C GLU A 130 -12.72 2.73 2.39
N ILE A 131 -13.32 1.54 2.44
CA ILE A 131 -13.34 0.59 1.32
C ILE A 131 -14.35 1.02 0.25
N ALA A 132 -15.49 1.58 0.65
CA ALA A 132 -16.52 2.07 -0.26
C ALA A 132 -16.01 3.21 -1.17
N ALA A 133 -15.06 4.02 -0.69
CA ALA A 133 -14.48 5.13 -1.43
C ALA A 133 -13.58 4.67 -2.59
N ILE A 134 -13.09 3.42 -2.56
CA ILE A 134 -12.08 2.92 -3.49
C ILE A 134 -12.71 2.04 -4.57
N GLN A 135 -12.35 2.34 -5.81
CA GLN A 135 -12.59 1.48 -6.97
C GLN A 135 -11.30 0.76 -7.37
N GLN A 136 -11.45 -0.34 -8.10
CA GLN A 136 -10.31 -1.06 -8.65
C GLN A 136 -9.72 -0.33 -9.85
N HIS A 137 -8.40 -0.41 -10.02
CA HIS A 137 -7.71 0.01 -11.22
C HIS A 137 -8.31 -0.67 -12.46
N GLN A 138 -8.26 0.08 -13.55
CA GLN A 138 -8.61 -0.37 -14.88
C GLN A 138 -7.38 -0.93 -15.58
N ASP A 139 -7.63 -1.80 -16.56
CA ASP A 139 -6.57 -2.27 -17.45
C ASP A 139 -5.86 -1.06 -18.08
N PRO A 140 -4.52 -0.96 -17.98
CA PRO A 140 -3.77 0.21 -18.44
C PRO A 140 -3.88 0.49 -19.94
N ALA A 141 -4.25 -0.50 -20.75
CA ALA A 141 -4.53 -0.34 -22.18
C ALA A 141 -5.98 0.06 -22.48
N SER A 142 -6.84 0.18 -21.46
CA SER A 142 -8.22 0.65 -21.63
C SER A 142 -8.31 2.17 -21.80
N ALA A 143 -9.44 2.64 -22.34
CA ALA A 143 -9.64 4.06 -22.60
C ALA A 143 -9.65 4.87 -21.29
N ASN A 144 -8.83 5.93 -21.24
CA ASN A 144 -8.67 6.83 -20.08
C ASN A 144 -8.11 6.16 -18.81
N ALA A 145 -7.55 4.94 -18.89
CA ALA A 145 -7.04 4.20 -17.73
C ALA A 145 -6.07 5.02 -16.87
N ALA A 146 -5.12 5.72 -17.49
CA ALA A 146 -4.12 6.51 -16.76
C ALA A 146 -4.74 7.58 -15.83
N GLN A 147 -5.80 8.27 -16.28
CA GLN A 147 -6.48 9.26 -15.44
C GLN A 147 -7.33 8.59 -14.37
N VAL A 148 -8.08 7.54 -14.73
CA VAL A 148 -8.93 6.81 -13.78
C VAL A 148 -8.11 6.17 -12.67
N ASN A 149 -7.00 5.50 -13.03
CA ASN A 149 -6.10 4.87 -12.06
C ASN A 149 -5.41 5.91 -11.19
N LYS A 150 -4.99 7.05 -11.75
CA LYS A 150 -4.49 8.17 -10.94
C LYS A 150 -5.52 8.63 -9.89
N ASP A 151 -6.76 8.86 -10.31
CA ASP A 151 -7.82 9.31 -9.39
C ASP A 151 -8.07 8.28 -8.28
N ILE A 152 -7.99 6.98 -8.60
CA ILE A 152 -8.07 5.88 -7.63
C ILE A 152 -6.89 5.92 -6.65
N VAL A 153 -5.65 6.04 -7.12
CA VAL A 153 -4.45 6.12 -6.25
C VAL A 153 -4.52 7.32 -5.31
N LEU A 154 -4.98 8.48 -5.80
CA LEU A 154 -5.11 9.67 -4.96
C LEU A 154 -6.20 9.51 -3.90
N GLU A 155 -7.31 8.84 -4.22
CA GLU A 155 -8.34 8.52 -3.21
C GLU A 155 -7.85 7.46 -2.22
N LEU A 156 -7.18 6.41 -2.71
CA LEU A 156 -6.53 5.40 -1.88
C LEU A 156 -5.58 6.04 -0.86
N ALA A 157 -4.73 6.97 -1.30
CA ALA A 157 -3.81 7.69 -0.42
C ALA A 157 -4.55 8.45 0.70
N ARG A 158 -5.70 9.08 0.40
CA ARG A 158 -6.52 9.74 1.44
C ARG A 158 -7.08 8.74 2.45
N GLN A 159 -7.52 7.57 1.99
CA GLN A 159 -8.04 6.53 2.88
C GLN A 159 -6.93 5.90 3.74
N ILE A 160 -5.75 5.67 3.16
CA ILE A 160 -4.57 5.21 3.91
C ILE A 160 -4.17 6.22 4.99
N ALA A 161 -4.13 7.52 4.65
CA ALA A 161 -3.90 8.58 5.62
C ALA A 161 -4.95 8.56 6.75
N ALA A 162 -6.23 8.39 6.41
CA ALA A 162 -7.34 8.43 7.35
C ALA A 162 -7.29 7.31 8.39
N VAL A 163 -6.75 6.14 8.03
CA VAL A 163 -6.57 5.01 8.96
C VAL A 163 -5.22 5.03 9.70
N GLY A 164 -4.39 6.03 9.46
CA GLY A 164 -3.09 6.22 10.10
C GLY A 164 -1.91 5.50 9.43
N GLY A 165 -2.06 5.07 8.18
CA GLY A 165 -0.97 4.51 7.37
C GLY A 165 -0.13 5.57 6.63
N ASP A 166 0.93 5.13 5.96
CA ASP A 166 1.75 5.99 5.08
C ASP A 166 1.05 6.16 3.73
N PRO A 167 0.60 7.38 3.34
CA PRO A 167 -0.13 7.56 2.10
C PRO A 167 0.67 7.23 0.84
N LEU A 168 2.01 7.21 0.91
CA LEU A 168 2.85 6.78 -0.20
C LEU A 168 2.72 5.28 -0.50
N ASP A 169 2.20 4.48 0.44
CA ASP A 169 1.89 3.08 0.18
C ASP A 169 0.82 2.91 -0.92
N ALA A 170 0.05 3.96 -1.24
CA ALA A 170 -0.87 3.95 -2.38
C ALA A 170 -0.15 3.67 -3.72
N LEU A 171 1.12 4.07 -3.86
CA LEU A 171 1.92 3.79 -5.07
C LEU A 171 2.12 2.29 -5.31
N LYS A 172 2.06 1.48 -4.25
CA LYS A 172 2.19 0.02 -4.33
C LYS A 172 0.99 -0.67 -4.98
N SER A 173 -0.10 0.07 -5.24
CA SER A 173 -1.27 -0.43 -6.00
C SER A 173 -1.11 -0.31 -7.52
N GLY A 174 0.01 0.27 -7.98
CA GLY A 174 0.27 0.56 -9.39
C GLY A 174 0.09 -0.63 -10.32
N THR A 175 -0.11 -0.32 -11.59
CA THR A 175 -0.42 -1.31 -12.63
C THR A 175 0.82 -1.67 -13.46
N PHE A 176 0.66 -2.58 -14.42
CA PHE A 176 1.71 -2.87 -15.41
C PHE A 176 1.73 -1.80 -16.52
N ALA A 177 2.81 -1.76 -17.31
CA ALA A 177 2.79 -0.99 -18.55
C ALA A 177 1.66 -1.50 -19.49
N PRO A 178 0.95 -0.61 -20.23
CA PRO A 178 -0.11 -1.00 -21.15
C PRO A 178 0.31 -2.10 -22.14
N GLY A 179 -0.50 -3.14 -22.25
CA GLY A 179 -0.30 -4.24 -23.19
C GLY A 179 -0.78 -3.92 -24.62
N ASP A 180 -0.50 -4.83 -25.56
CA ASP A 180 -1.09 -4.78 -26.90
C ASP A 180 -2.54 -5.30 -26.88
N VAL A 181 -3.51 -4.47 -27.26
CA VAL A 181 -4.94 -4.82 -27.35
C VAL A 181 -5.22 -5.92 -28.38
N ASN A 182 -4.27 -6.22 -29.26
CA ASN A 182 -4.33 -7.32 -30.23
C ASN A 182 -3.60 -8.59 -29.76
N ASP A 183 -3.08 -8.61 -28.53
CA ASP A 183 -2.42 -9.79 -27.96
C ASP A 183 -3.40 -10.98 -27.87
N PRO A 184 -3.18 -12.07 -28.61
CA PRO A 184 -4.08 -13.22 -28.62
C PRO A 184 -4.02 -14.04 -27.32
N THR A 185 -3.03 -13.80 -26.46
CA THR A 185 -2.87 -14.49 -25.18
C THR A 185 -3.59 -13.79 -24.03
N ALA A 186 -4.00 -12.53 -24.24
CA ALA A 186 -4.56 -11.66 -23.21
C ALA A 186 -3.66 -11.53 -21.96
N LYS A 187 -2.35 -11.79 -22.09
CA LYS A 187 -1.41 -11.77 -20.97
C LYS A 187 -0.91 -10.35 -20.67
N GLY A 188 -0.74 -9.52 -21.71
CA GLY A 188 -0.13 -8.20 -21.55
C GLY A 188 1.30 -8.27 -21.00
N ASN A 189 1.74 -7.21 -20.31
CA ASN A 189 3.08 -7.14 -19.72
C ASN A 189 3.14 -7.72 -18.29
N THR A 190 2.19 -8.59 -17.94
CA THR A 190 1.99 -9.06 -16.58
C THR A 190 2.98 -10.16 -16.18
N CYS A 191 3.10 -10.37 -14.88
CA CYS A 191 3.81 -11.49 -14.28
C CYS A 191 2.89 -12.23 -13.31
N ASP A 192 3.19 -13.51 -13.06
CA ASP A 192 2.50 -14.33 -12.08
C ASP A 192 3.53 -15.27 -11.45
N ASP A 193 3.69 -15.20 -10.13
CA ASP A 193 4.78 -15.88 -9.41
C ASP A 193 4.43 -16.11 -7.94
N LEU A 194 3.73 -17.21 -7.65
CA LEU A 194 3.40 -17.60 -6.27
C LEU A 194 4.64 -17.82 -5.38
N GLY A 195 5.82 -18.04 -5.97
CA GLY A 195 7.07 -18.21 -5.23
C GLY A 195 7.69 -16.90 -4.74
N ASP A 196 7.16 -15.76 -5.16
CA ASP A 196 7.65 -14.44 -4.80
C ASP A 196 6.76 -13.80 -3.72
N PRO A 197 7.21 -13.77 -2.44
CA PRO A 197 6.37 -13.30 -1.34
C PRO A 197 6.08 -11.80 -1.35
N ILE A 198 6.82 -11.00 -2.13
CA ILE A 198 6.53 -9.57 -2.31
C ILE A 198 5.53 -9.38 -3.44
N GLY A 199 5.71 -10.16 -4.51
CA GLY A 199 4.96 -10.03 -5.74
C GLY A 199 5.89 -9.64 -6.88
N CYS A 200 5.79 -10.40 -7.96
CA CYS A 200 6.71 -10.26 -9.09
C CYS A 200 6.66 -8.90 -9.78
N ILE A 201 5.59 -8.10 -9.59
CA ILE A 201 5.51 -6.76 -10.17
C ILE A 201 6.56 -5.83 -9.58
N VAL A 202 6.85 -6.00 -8.29
CA VAL A 202 7.85 -5.19 -7.57
C VAL A 202 9.24 -5.76 -7.81
N THR A 203 9.44 -7.07 -7.60
CA THR A 203 10.78 -7.68 -7.66
C THR A 203 11.38 -7.67 -9.07
N LYS A 204 10.54 -7.68 -10.11
CA LYS A 204 10.95 -7.58 -11.52
C LYS A 204 10.90 -6.13 -12.05
N ASN A 205 10.60 -5.15 -11.19
CA ASN A 205 10.52 -3.72 -11.51
C ASN A 205 9.57 -3.46 -12.71
N LEU A 206 8.38 -4.05 -12.64
CA LEU A 206 7.32 -3.94 -13.65
C LEU A 206 6.20 -2.98 -13.23
N LEU A 207 6.20 -2.54 -11.97
CA LEU A 207 5.21 -1.61 -11.43
C LEU A 207 5.36 -0.23 -12.11
N VAL A 208 4.25 0.27 -12.63
CA VAL A 208 4.09 1.63 -13.12
C VAL A 208 3.22 2.37 -12.12
N GLU A 209 3.78 3.43 -11.52
CA GLU A 209 3.05 4.29 -10.59
C GLU A 209 2.04 5.14 -11.36
N ASP A 210 0.78 5.13 -10.93
CA ASP A 210 -0.30 5.90 -11.56
C ASP A 210 -0.36 7.37 -11.08
N ALA A 211 0.38 7.71 -10.02
CA ALA A 211 0.53 9.06 -9.48
C ALA A 211 1.96 9.29 -8.97
N THR A 212 2.39 10.53 -8.80
CA THR A 212 3.68 10.82 -8.15
C THR A 212 3.54 11.00 -6.64
N ALA A 213 4.65 10.87 -5.90
CA ALA A 213 4.70 11.14 -4.47
C ALA A 213 4.23 12.57 -4.14
N GLU A 214 4.53 13.56 -4.98
CA GLU A 214 4.08 14.94 -4.81
C GLU A 214 2.56 15.08 -5.00
N GLU A 215 1.99 14.39 -6.00
CA GLU A 215 0.54 14.38 -6.22
C GLU A 215 -0.20 13.74 -5.02
N ILE A 216 0.34 12.64 -4.48
CA ILE A 216 -0.17 12.01 -3.26
C ILE A 216 -0.10 12.97 -2.07
N GLN A 217 1.06 13.60 -1.84
CA GLN A 217 1.24 14.55 -0.74
C GLN A 217 0.27 15.74 -0.85
N ALA A 218 0.03 16.24 -2.07
CA ALA A 218 -0.95 17.28 -2.31
C ALA A 218 -2.39 16.81 -2.04
N ALA A 219 -2.73 15.56 -2.40
CA ALA A 219 -4.06 15.00 -2.20
C ALA A 219 -4.40 14.76 -0.72
N VAL A 220 -3.41 14.41 0.11
CA VAL A 220 -3.59 14.14 1.56
C VAL A 220 -3.39 15.39 2.43
N GLY A 221 -2.60 16.35 1.95
CA GLY A 221 -2.34 17.64 2.63
C GLY A 221 -3.45 18.68 2.45
N GLY A 222 -4.58 18.31 1.86
CA GLY A 222 -5.72 19.17 1.54
C GLY A 222 -6.55 19.67 2.75
N ALA A 223 -5.88 20.20 3.78
CA ALA A 223 -6.48 21.05 4.81
C ALA A 223 -5.51 22.15 5.32
N ALA A 224 -4.50 22.53 4.54
CA ALA A 224 -3.64 23.68 4.83
C ALA A 224 -3.71 24.72 3.70
N ALA A 225 -4.44 25.79 4.00
CA ALA A 225 -4.50 27.10 3.35
C ALA A 225 -3.70 27.28 2.04
N THR A 226 -4.44 27.41 0.95
CA THR A 226 -4.00 28.14 -0.24
C THR A 226 -3.79 29.61 0.17
N THR A 227 -2.59 29.96 0.62
CA THR A 227 -2.18 31.37 0.60
C THR A 227 -1.92 31.74 -0.85
N THR A 228 -2.96 32.27 -1.49
CA THR A 228 -2.85 32.98 -2.76
C THR A 228 -1.90 34.15 -2.51
N ALA A 229 -0.70 34.10 -3.10
CA ALA A 229 0.16 35.27 -3.16
C ALA A 229 -0.50 36.28 -4.11
N ALA A 230 -1.19 37.27 -3.54
CA ALA A 230 -1.68 38.42 -4.27
C ALA A 230 -0.47 39.27 -4.69
N ASN A 231 -0.26 39.37 -6.00
CA ASN A 231 0.65 40.34 -6.61
C ASN A 231 -0.08 41.70 -6.68
N PRO A 232 0.46 42.82 -6.16
CA PRO A 232 -0.20 44.11 -6.27
C PRO A 232 0.39 44.89 -7.44
N GLU A 233 -0.22 44.82 -8.63
CA GLU A 233 -0.04 45.89 -9.61
C GLU A 233 -1.21 45.95 -10.60
N ALA A 234 -2.11 46.91 -10.38
CA ALA A 234 -2.92 47.52 -11.44
C ALA A 234 -3.51 48.84 -10.94
N THR A 235 -2.98 49.94 -11.50
CA THR A 235 -3.50 51.30 -11.39
C THR A 235 -4.86 51.39 -12.10
N ALA A 236 -5.92 51.74 -11.38
CA ALA A 236 -7.17 52.17 -12.00
C ALA A 236 -7.84 53.27 -11.16
N THR A 237 -8.03 54.41 -11.83
CA THR A 237 -8.65 55.64 -11.38
C THR A 237 -10.16 55.47 -11.22
N GLY A 238 -10.69 55.79 -10.05
CA GLY A 238 -12.14 55.79 -9.82
C GLY A 238 -12.51 56.39 -8.47
N THR A 239 -12.94 57.65 -8.49
CA THR A 239 -13.31 58.46 -7.33
C THR A 239 -14.59 57.94 -6.66
N CYS A 240 -14.54 57.62 -5.36
CA CYS A 240 -15.70 57.59 -4.46
C CYS A 240 -15.27 57.84 -2.99
N ALA A 241 -16.22 58.36 -2.20
CA ALA A 241 -16.03 59.24 -1.04
C ALA A 241 -15.32 58.63 0.20
N ALA A 242 -14.76 59.54 1.01
CA ALA A 242 -14.00 59.26 2.22
C ALA A 242 -14.82 58.48 3.29
N PRO A 243 -14.29 57.38 3.84
CA PRO A 243 -14.89 56.77 5.03
C PRO A 243 -14.50 57.55 6.29
N THR A 244 -15.50 57.72 7.15
CA THR A 244 -15.49 58.37 8.46
C THR A 244 -14.49 57.71 9.41
N THR A 245 -13.62 58.49 10.04
CA THR A 245 -12.75 58.02 11.12
C THR A 245 -13.56 57.83 12.41
N VAL A 246 -13.61 56.59 12.91
CA VAL A 246 -14.06 56.27 14.28
C VAL A 246 -12.81 56.09 15.13
N THR A 247 -12.60 57.00 16.07
CA THR A 247 -11.58 56.91 17.11
C THR A 247 -11.99 55.84 18.12
N VAL A 248 -11.33 54.68 18.11
CA VAL A 248 -11.41 53.71 19.22
C VAL A 248 -10.31 54.05 20.22
N THR A 249 -10.73 54.44 21.42
CA THR A 249 -9.84 54.71 22.55
C THR A 249 -9.25 53.38 23.06
N VAL A 250 -7.94 53.21 22.92
CA VAL A 250 -7.19 52.09 23.52
C VAL A 250 -6.98 52.33 25.02
N ALA A 251 -7.37 51.35 25.83
CA ALA A 251 -7.02 51.26 27.25
C ALA A 251 -5.52 50.93 27.42
N PRO A 252 -4.85 51.40 28.49
CA PRO A 252 -3.40 51.32 28.62
C PRO A 252 -2.89 49.89 28.81
N ALA A 253 -1.68 49.70 28.28
CA ALA A 253 -0.92 48.46 28.25
C ALA A 253 -0.80 47.77 29.62
N ALA A 254 -1.26 46.52 29.68
CA ALA A 254 -0.72 45.57 30.62
C ALA A 254 0.68 45.16 30.13
N THR A 255 1.67 45.44 30.97
CA THR A 255 3.07 45.00 30.85
C THR A 255 3.18 43.59 30.30
N ALA A 256 3.91 43.46 29.19
CA ALA A 256 4.30 42.19 28.61
C ALA A 256 4.96 41.32 29.68
N ALA A 257 4.40 40.14 29.91
CA ALA A 257 5.14 39.05 30.51
C ALA A 257 6.38 38.79 29.63
N PRO A 258 7.55 38.51 30.21
CA PRO A 258 8.74 38.24 29.42
C PRO A 258 8.41 37.12 28.44
N ALA A 259 8.72 37.36 27.17
CA ALA A 259 8.76 36.30 26.18
C ALA A 259 9.54 35.15 26.81
N ALA A 260 8.90 34.00 26.96
CA ALA A 260 9.63 32.77 27.20
C ALA A 260 10.62 32.69 26.06
N THR A 261 11.88 32.93 26.37
CA THR A 261 13.01 32.53 25.55
C THR A 261 12.69 31.10 25.16
N ALA A 262 12.38 30.88 23.88
CA ALA A 262 12.32 29.54 23.35
C ALA A 262 13.62 28.88 23.80
N ALA A 263 13.49 27.87 24.66
CA ALA A 263 14.61 27.05 25.03
C ALA A 263 15.31 26.65 23.72
N PRO A 264 16.65 26.66 23.67
CA PRO A 264 17.35 26.23 22.47
C PRO A 264 16.77 24.87 22.09
N ALA A 265 16.30 24.74 20.85
CA ALA A 265 15.93 23.45 20.29
C ALA A 265 17.09 22.51 20.61
N ALA A 266 16.79 21.39 21.27
CA ALA A 266 17.81 20.43 21.67
C ALA A 266 18.67 20.11 20.44
N SER A 267 19.91 20.62 20.43
CA SER A 267 20.91 20.26 19.43
C SER A 267 21.36 18.85 19.80
N GLY A 268 20.63 17.86 19.32
CA GLY A 268 20.87 16.47 19.67
C GLY A 268 20.24 15.54 18.65
N ASN A 269 20.94 14.44 18.41
CA ASN A 269 20.46 13.34 17.59
C ASN A 269 19.12 12.82 18.14
N LEU A 270 18.06 12.91 17.34
CA LEU A 270 16.72 12.40 17.62
C LEU A 270 16.61 10.89 17.42
N GLN A 271 17.56 10.27 16.70
CA GLN A 271 17.65 8.82 16.59
C GLN A 271 18.13 8.22 17.91
N SER A 272 17.16 7.73 18.69
CA SER A 272 17.38 7.16 20.02
C SER A 272 17.80 5.68 19.98
N PHE A 273 17.61 4.99 18.84
CA PHE A 273 18.03 3.61 18.69
C PHE A 273 19.56 3.51 18.58
N THR A 274 20.18 2.78 19.51
CA THR A 274 21.65 2.64 19.60
C THR A 274 22.16 1.24 19.23
N GLY A 275 21.29 0.31 18.84
CA GLY A 275 21.73 -1.01 18.37
C GLY A 275 22.61 -0.86 17.13
N ALA A 276 23.67 -1.66 17.00
CA ALA A 276 24.61 -1.56 15.87
C ALA A 276 25.18 -2.93 15.49
N LEU A 277 24.39 -3.75 14.82
CA LEU A 277 24.76 -5.13 14.50
C LEU A 277 25.89 -5.12 13.47
N GLY A 278 26.95 -5.91 13.73
CA GLY A 278 28.16 -5.87 12.92
C GLY A 278 28.88 -4.51 12.91
N GLY A 279 28.53 -3.58 13.80
CA GLY A 279 29.05 -2.21 13.81
C GLY A 279 28.27 -1.21 12.96
N ALA A 280 27.16 -1.60 12.34
CA ALA A 280 26.30 -0.69 11.57
C ALA A 280 25.37 0.12 12.49
N ALA A 281 25.77 1.34 12.86
CA ALA A 281 24.91 2.25 13.61
C ALA A 281 23.94 3.03 12.69
N ALA A 282 22.76 3.34 13.22
CA ALA A 282 21.83 4.26 12.59
C ALA A 282 22.44 5.66 12.52
N PRO A 283 22.35 6.36 11.36
CA PRO A 283 22.80 7.75 11.26
C PRO A 283 22.08 8.66 12.23
N SER A 284 22.68 9.80 12.57
CA SER A 284 21.98 10.77 13.40
C SER A 284 20.88 11.48 12.64
N VAL A 285 19.76 11.76 13.32
CA VAL A 285 18.68 12.61 12.84
C VAL A 285 18.72 13.90 13.63
N ASN A 286 19.08 15.03 13.00
CA ASN A 286 19.20 16.31 13.69
C ASN A 286 18.15 17.30 13.17
N PRO A 287 17.56 18.16 14.03
CA PRO A 287 16.77 19.29 13.54
C PRO A 287 17.64 20.18 12.64
N GLY A 288 17.17 20.49 11.42
CA GLY A 288 17.94 21.24 10.44
C GLY A 288 17.39 21.17 9.01
N GLY A 289 17.95 21.98 8.11
CA GLY A 289 17.55 22.00 6.71
C GLY A 289 16.08 22.34 6.52
N ARG A 290 15.34 21.50 5.79
CA ARG A 290 13.88 21.62 5.59
C ARG A 290 13.05 21.23 6.82
N GLY A 291 13.64 20.58 7.83
CA GLY A 291 12.97 20.17 9.06
C GLY A 291 13.87 19.28 9.91
N PHE A 292 14.06 18.04 9.45
CA PHE A 292 14.89 17.01 10.07
C PHE A 292 15.87 16.45 9.04
N GLN A 293 17.16 16.53 9.34
CA GLN A 293 18.23 16.04 8.47
C GLN A 293 18.72 14.69 8.98
N VAL A 294 18.77 13.70 8.10
CA VAL A 294 19.41 12.41 8.36
C VAL A 294 20.85 12.46 7.86
N ASP A 295 21.83 12.17 8.73
CA ASP A 295 23.24 12.23 8.37
C ASP A 295 23.57 11.32 7.18
N GLY A 296 24.13 11.91 6.13
CA GLY A 296 24.42 11.24 4.85
C GLY A 296 23.19 10.94 3.97
N SER A 297 22.04 11.59 4.19
CA SER A 297 20.83 11.48 3.35
C SER A 297 20.14 12.84 3.18
N ASP A 298 18.88 12.82 2.74
CA ASP A 298 18.07 14.00 2.45
C ASP A 298 17.44 14.63 3.72
N ASP A 299 16.83 15.80 3.52
CA ASP A 299 16.05 16.48 4.56
C ASP A 299 14.57 16.08 4.50
N PHE A 300 13.95 15.90 5.67
CA PHE A 300 12.56 15.48 5.84
C PHE A 300 11.75 16.54 6.60
N LEU A 301 10.47 16.69 6.29
CA LEU A 301 9.57 17.58 7.03
C LEU A 301 8.96 16.90 8.28
N ASN A 302 9.00 15.57 8.33
CA ASN A 302 8.41 14.75 9.40
C ASN A 302 9.51 13.96 10.14
N VAL A 303 9.50 14.00 11.47
CA VAL A 303 10.50 13.35 12.31
C VAL A 303 10.45 11.82 12.19
N GLY A 304 9.26 11.23 12.12
CA GLY A 304 9.08 9.79 11.95
C GLY A 304 9.63 9.29 10.62
N ALA A 305 9.43 10.06 9.53
CA ALA A 305 10.01 9.74 8.23
C ALA A 305 11.55 9.81 8.26
N ALA A 306 12.11 10.83 8.92
CA ALA A 306 13.56 10.97 9.10
C ALA A 306 14.15 9.82 9.91
N LEU A 307 13.50 9.44 11.02
CA LEU A 307 13.90 8.32 11.86
C LEU A 307 13.77 6.97 11.13
N GLY A 308 12.71 6.78 10.34
CA GLY A 308 12.52 5.60 9.49
C GLY A 308 13.61 5.47 8.46
N ARG A 309 13.94 6.57 7.76
CA ARG A 309 15.05 6.62 6.81
C ARG A 309 16.38 6.29 7.48
N SER A 310 16.61 6.80 8.69
CA SER A 310 17.79 6.48 9.49
C SER A 310 17.88 4.97 9.79
N CYS A 311 16.78 4.28 10.08
CA CYS A 311 16.75 2.82 10.25
C CYS A 311 17.04 2.08 8.93
N ASP A 312 16.51 2.54 7.80
CA ASP A 312 16.80 1.90 6.50
C ASP A 312 18.26 2.05 6.09
N ILE A 313 18.88 3.20 6.37
CA ILE A 313 20.31 3.38 6.11
C ILE A 313 21.14 2.46 7.02
N GLN A 314 20.72 2.26 8.28
CA GLN A 314 21.34 1.28 9.16
C GLN A 314 21.25 -0.13 8.59
N HIS A 315 20.05 -0.54 8.17
CA HIS A 315 19.80 -1.85 7.60
C HIS A 315 20.69 -2.13 6.40
N ASN A 316 20.73 -1.20 5.44
CA ASN A 316 21.58 -1.34 4.25
C ASN A 316 23.07 -1.46 4.62
N LYS A 317 23.55 -0.70 5.60
CA LYS A 317 24.92 -0.85 6.14
C LYS A 317 25.13 -2.23 6.76
N CYS A 318 24.20 -2.69 7.57
CA CYS A 318 24.26 -4.01 8.20
C CYS A 318 24.26 -5.14 7.16
N ALA A 319 23.37 -5.08 6.16
CA ALA A 319 23.27 -6.06 5.08
C ALA A 319 24.57 -6.12 4.26
N ASN A 320 25.19 -4.97 3.97
CA ASN A 320 26.51 -4.93 3.33
C ASN A 320 27.59 -5.61 4.19
N ILE A 321 27.54 -5.47 5.51
CA ILE A 321 28.45 -6.15 6.44
C ILE A 321 28.18 -7.66 6.43
N ALA A 322 26.92 -8.07 6.57
CA ALA A 322 26.50 -9.48 6.52
C ALA A 322 26.96 -10.18 5.23
N ASN A 323 26.94 -9.47 4.10
CA ASN A 323 27.40 -9.99 2.81
C ASN A 323 28.94 -10.02 2.65
N SER A 324 29.69 -9.27 3.48
CA SER A 324 31.14 -9.24 3.48
C SER A 324 31.77 -10.52 4.07
N ALA A 325 33.02 -10.82 3.71
CA ALA A 325 33.75 -11.96 4.28
C ALA A 325 33.93 -11.84 5.80
N ALA A 326 34.14 -10.62 6.31
CA ALA A 326 34.28 -10.34 7.73
C ALA A 326 32.96 -10.57 8.49
N GLY A 327 31.84 -10.07 7.96
CA GLY A 327 30.52 -10.26 8.58
C GLY A 327 30.09 -11.72 8.59
N ARG A 328 30.32 -12.46 7.49
CA ARG A 328 30.10 -13.92 7.46
C ARG A 328 30.96 -14.66 8.48
N SER A 329 32.22 -14.27 8.65
CA SER A 329 33.11 -14.87 9.66
C SER A 329 32.71 -14.51 11.10
N ALA A 330 32.04 -13.38 11.29
CA ALA A 330 31.46 -12.95 12.56
C ALA A 330 30.05 -13.50 12.81
N GLY A 331 29.49 -14.28 11.86
CA GLY A 331 28.15 -14.88 11.96
C GLY A 331 26.99 -13.89 11.81
N VAL A 332 27.23 -12.70 11.23
CA VAL A 332 26.18 -11.71 10.97
C VAL A 332 25.39 -12.14 9.74
N THR A 333 24.07 -12.27 9.85
CA THR A 333 23.17 -12.60 8.74
C THR A 333 22.29 -11.42 8.34
N VAL A 334 21.77 -11.43 7.12
CA VAL A 334 20.80 -10.41 6.66
C VAL A 334 19.51 -10.46 7.49
N GLU A 335 19.06 -11.65 7.88
CA GLU A 335 17.89 -11.83 8.75
C GLU A 335 18.06 -11.11 10.11
N GLN A 336 19.25 -11.15 10.71
CA GLN A 336 19.53 -10.39 11.94
C GLN A 336 19.56 -8.88 11.67
N CYS A 337 19.94 -8.44 10.47
CA CYS A 337 19.84 -7.04 10.06
C CYS A 337 18.37 -6.61 9.91
N ASP A 338 17.50 -7.48 9.38
CA ASP A 338 16.05 -7.25 9.30
C ASP A 338 15.44 -7.11 10.70
N GLU A 339 15.81 -7.99 11.64
CA GLU A 339 15.38 -7.92 13.03
C GLU A 339 15.85 -6.63 13.74
N GLN A 340 17.10 -6.21 13.48
CA GLN A 340 17.60 -4.93 13.95
C GLN A 340 16.81 -3.75 13.36
N ASN A 341 16.47 -3.78 12.07
CA ASN A 341 15.68 -2.73 11.43
C ASN A 341 14.27 -2.65 12.03
N ASN A 342 13.64 -3.79 12.26
CA ASN A 342 12.33 -3.86 12.91
C ASN A 342 12.39 -3.27 14.32
N THR A 343 13.44 -3.57 15.08
CA THR A 343 13.63 -3.02 16.43
C THR A 343 13.91 -1.51 16.39
N CYS A 344 14.70 -1.04 15.42
CA CYS A 344 14.96 0.39 15.19
C CYS A 344 13.67 1.13 14.87
N ARG A 345 12.85 0.59 13.95
CA ARG A 345 11.58 1.18 13.53
C ARG A 345 10.53 1.16 14.65
N ALA A 346 10.50 0.11 15.47
CA ALA A 346 9.64 0.04 16.64
C ALA A 346 10.00 1.07 17.73
N ALA A 347 11.22 1.63 17.71
CA ALA A 347 11.65 2.68 18.64
C ALA A 347 11.28 4.10 18.18
N ILE A 348 10.65 4.25 17.01
CA ILE A 348 10.16 5.54 16.49
C ILE A 348 8.84 5.87 17.22
N ALA A 349 8.82 6.97 17.96
CA ALA A 349 7.67 7.47 18.73
C ALA A 349 6.91 8.59 18.01
#